data_AF-A0A2I3THM0-F1
#
_entry.id   AF-A0A2I3THM0-F1
#
_cell.length_a   1.000
_cell.length_b   1.000
_cell.length_c   1.000
_cell.angle_alpha   90.00
_cell.angle_beta   90.00
_cell.angle_gamma   90.00
#
_symmetry.space_group_name_H-M   'P 1'
#
loop_
_entity.id
_entity.type
_entity.pdbx_description
1 polymer ?
#
loop_
_entity_poly.entity_id
_entity_poly.type
_entity_poly.pdbx_seq_one_letter_code
_entity_poly.pdbx_strand_id
1 'polypeptide(L)' 'MGTSLAEKNDLSFIETSALDSTNVEATFQTILTEIPHIVSQKQMSDRAEKDMSPSNNVVPVHVPPITENKPKVQCCQNI' A
#
# COMPACT_ATOMS: atom_id res chain seq x y z
N MET A 1 -0.11 9.66 32.45
CA MET A 1 -1.37 8.88 32.54
C MET A 1 -1.92 8.54 31.16
N GLY A 2 -2.09 9.52 30.25
CA GLY A 2 -2.61 9.26 28.90
C GLY A 2 -1.73 8.34 28.03
N THR A 3 -0.41 8.55 28.04
CA THR A 3 0.56 7.72 27.28
C THR A 3 0.49 6.24 27.65
N SER A 4 0.60 5.91 28.94
CA SER A 4 0.59 4.52 29.42
C SER A 4 -0.74 3.78 29.19
N LEU A 5 -1.86 4.49 29.08
CA LEU A 5 -3.14 3.87 28.71
C LEU A 5 -3.19 3.60 27.21
N ALA A 6 -2.71 4.54 26.40
CA ALA A 6 -2.70 4.42 24.95
C ALA A 6 -1.79 3.27 24.49
N GLU A 7 -0.59 3.15 25.06
CA GLU A 7 0.34 2.03 24.81
C GLU A 7 -0.28 0.68 25.15
N LYS A 8 -1.05 0.59 26.24
CA LYS A 8 -1.72 -0.66 26.65
C LYS A 8 -2.87 -1.07 25.73
N ASN A 9 -3.41 -0.15 24.93
CA ASN A 9 -4.58 -0.39 24.08
C ASN A 9 -4.25 -0.23 22.59
N ASP A 10 -2.96 -0.19 22.23
CA ASP A 10 -2.50 0.02 20.85
C ASP A 10 -3.08 1.30 20.21
N LEU A 11 -3.16 2.37 20.99
CA LEU A 11 -3.62 3.69 20.54
C LEU A 11 -2.46 4.70 20.51
N SER A 12 -2.54 5.63 19.56
CA SER A 12 -1.70 6.84 19.56
C SER A 12 -2.20 7.84 20.60
N PHE A 13 -1.29 8.57 21.25
CA PHE A 13 -1.63 9.65 22.20
C PHE A 13 -0.88 10.94 21.88
N ILE A 14 -1.60 12.05 21.77
CA ILE A 14 -1.07 13.40 21.64
C ILE A 14 -1.86 14.32 22.57
N GLU A 15 -1.15 15.07 23.42
CA GLU A 15 -1.77 16.10 24.25
C GLU A 15 -1.90 17.40 23.46
N THR A 16 -3.12 17.97 23.44
CA THR A 16 -3.45 19.17 22.67
C THR A 16 -4.09 20.22 23.57
N SER A 17 -3.78 21.48 23.33
CA SER A 17 -4.48 22.59 23.96
C SER A 17 -5.05 23.50 22.87
N ALA A 18 -6.38 23.57 22.81
CA ALA A 18 -7.08 24.45 21.88
C ALA A 18 -6.90 25.93 22.25
N LEU A 19 -6.62 26.23 23.53
CA LEU A 19 -6.48 27.59 24.03
C LEU A 19 -5.23 28.28 23.46
N ASP A 20 -4.11 27.56 23.40
CA ASP A 20 -2.81 28.07 22.94
C ASP A 20 -2.37 27.43 21.61
N SER A 21 -3.25 26.67 20.96
CA SER A 21 -3.00 25.95 19.71
C SER A 21 -1.87 24.91 19.78
N THR A 22 -1.47 24.47 20.98
CA THR A 22 -0.44 23.45 21.14
C THR A 22 -0.89 22.13 20.53
N ASN A 23 -0.08 21.61 19.62
CA ASN A 23 -0.24 20.31 18.95
C ASN A 23 -1.55 20.10 18.17
N VAL A 24 -2.38 21.12 17.99
CA VAL A 24 -3.66 21.00 17.27
C VAL A 24 -3.42 20.59 15.82
N GLU A 25 -2.60 21.37 15.10
CA GLU A 25 -2.25 21.12 13.70
C GLU A 25 -1.55 19.75 13.52
N ALA A 26 -0.56 19.46 14.36
CA ALA A 26 0.17 18.20 14.34
C ALA A 26 -0.75 16.98 14.52
N THR A 27 -1.73 17.08 15.43
CA THR A 27 -2.70 16.01 15.68
C THR A 27 -3.55 15.73 14.44
N PHE A 28 -4.04 16.76 13.75
CA PHE A 28 -4.80 16.57 12.52
C PHE A 28 -3.93 15.97 11.40
N GLN A 29 -2.70 16.43 11.22
CA GLN A 29 -1.77 15.88 10.23
C GLN A 29 -1.48 14.40 10.48
N THR A 30 -1.24 14.01 11.74
CA THR A 30 -1.03 12.61 12.11
C THR A 30 -2.24 11.75 11.76
N ILE A 31 -3.45 12.16 12.17
CA ILE A 31 -4.67 11.37 11.92
C ILE A 31 -4.95 11.23 10.41
N LEU A 32 -4.78 12.31 9.65
CA LEU A 32 -5.02 12.32 8.20
C LEU A 32 -3.95 11.53 7.42
N THR A 33 -2.77 11.31 8.01
CA THR A 33 -1.70 10.52 7.39
C THR A 33 -1.79 9.04 7.77
N GLU A 34 -2.01 8.74 9.05
CA GLU A 34 -1.96 7.37 9.56
C GLU A 34 -3.18 6.53 9.15
N ILE A 35 -4.39 7.10 9.18
CA ILE A 35 -5.61 6.34 8.84
C ILE A 35 -5.53 5.80 7.40
N PRO A 36 -5.26 6.62 6.36
CA PRO A 36 -5.16 6.12 4.99
C PRO A 36 -4.01 5.12 4.82
N HIS A 37 -2.89 5.33 5.50
CA HIS A 37 -1.74 4.42 5.47
C HIS A 37 -2.08 3.03 6.05
N ILE A 38 -2.79 2.98 7.18
CA ILE A 38 -3.24 1.72 7.80
C ILE A 38 -4.26 1.00 6.91
N VAL A 39 -5.23 1.74 6.35
CA VAL A 39 -6.24 1.16 5.45
C VAL A 39 -5.60 0.58 4.19
N SER A 40 -4.67 1.31 3.57
CA SER A 40 -3.94 0.86 2.38
C SER A 40 -3.13 -0.41 2.66
N GLN A 41 -2.38 -0.45 3.77
CA GLN A 41 -1.62 -1.64 4.17
C GLN A 41 -2.51 -2.87 4.38
N LYS A 42 -3.65 -2.71 5.06
CA LYS A 42 -4.61 -3.81 5.26
C LYS A 42 -5.15 -4.34 3.94
N GLN A 43 -5.54 -3.46 3.01
CA GLN A 43 -6.03 -3.86 1.70
C GLN A 43 -4.98 -4.66 0.89
N MET A 44 -3.71 -4.26 0.95
CA MET A 44 -2.62 -5.00 0.30
C MET A 44 -2.41 -6.38 0.92
N SER A 45 -2.47 -6.49 2.25
CA SER A 45 -2.35 -7.75 2.97
C SER A 45 -3.52 -8.70 2.66
N ASP A 46 -4.75 -8.20 2.68
CA ASP A 46 -5.95 -8.98 2.33
C ASP A 46 -5.92 -9.49 0.88
N ARG A 47 -5.35 -8.69 -0.04
CA ARG A 47 -5.15 -9.11 -1.42
C ARG A 47 -4.08 -10.21 -1.52
N ALA A 48 -2.97 -10.08 -0.80
CA ALA A 48 -1.90 -11.08 -0.80
C ALA A 48 -2.36 -12.44 -0.25
N GLU A 49 -3.22 -12.46 0.77
CA GLU A 49 -3.82 -13.71 1.27
C GLU A 49 -4.80 -14.34 0.28
N LYS A 50 -5.54 -13.54 -0.48
CA LYS A 50 -6.46 -14.03 -1.52
C LYS A 50 -5.78 -14.45 -2.82
N ASP A 51 -4.57 -13.98 -3.09
CA ASP A 51 -3.75 -14.36 -4.25
C ASP A 51 -2.91 -15.64 -4.02
N MET A 52 -3.10 -16.34 -2.89
CA MET A 52 -2.66 -17.73 -2.73
C MET A 52 -3.59 -18.69 -3.52
N SER A 53 -3.72 -18.45 -4.81
CA SER A 53 -4.26 -19.40 -5.77
C SER A 53 -3.16 -20.43 -6.11
N PRO A 54 -3.44 -21.75 -6.20
CA PRO A 54 -2.43 -22.76 -6.41
C PRO A 54 -1.92 -22.73 -7.86
N SER A 55 -1.02 -21.80 -8.17
CA SER A 55 -0.39 -21.69 -9.50
C SER A 55 1.01 -22.31 -9.51
N ASN A 56 1.09 -23.62 -9.27
CA ASN A 56 2.29 -24.42 -9.53
C ASN A 56 2.34 -25.01 -10.95
N ASN A 57 1.48 -24.56 -11.87
CA ASN A 57 1.49 -25.00 -13.27
C ASN A 57 2.23 -24.00 -14.18
N VAL A 58 3.47 -23.65 -13.83
CA VAL A 58 4.34 -22.94 -14.77
C VAL A 58 4.89 -23.97 -15.76
N VAL A 59 4.24 -24.09 -16.93
CA VAL A 59 4.78 -24.85 -18.06
C VAL A 59 5.70 -23.93 -18.85
N PRO A 60 6.97 -24.31 -19.11
CA PRO A 60 7.87 -23.51 -19.93
C PRO A 60 7.30 -23.32 -21.34
N VAL A 61 7.09 -22.07 -21.75
CA VAL A 61 6.69 -21.74 -23.12
C VAL A 61 7.91 -21.87 -24.02
N HIS A 62 7.97 -22.95 -24.81
CA HIS A 62 8.96 -23.09 -25.88
C HIS A 62 8.47 -22.32 -27.10
N VAL A 63 9.09 -21.18 -27.39
CA VAL A 63 8.81 -20.40 -28.60
C VAL A 63 9.72 -20.93 -29.72
N PRO A 64 9.19 -21.58 -30.78
CA PRO A 64 9.99 -21.94 -31.94
C PRO A 64 10.43 -20.66 -32.70
N PRO A 65 11.61 -20.67 -33.35
CA PRO A 65 12.12 -19.49 -34.06
C PRO A 65 11.19 -19.08 -35.21
N ILE A 66 10.80 -17.81 -35.21
CA ILE A 66 10.01 -17.19 -36.27
C ILE A 66 10.87 -17.06 -37.54
N THR A 67 10.46 -17.73 -38.62
CA THR A 67 10.98 -17.48 -39.97
C THR A 67 10.30 -16.25 -40.55
N GLU A 68 11.10 -15.40 -41.19
CA GLU A 68 10.76 -14.06 -41.67
C GLU A 68 9.58 -14.04 -42.64
N ASN A 69 8.46 -13.40 -42.26
CA ASN A 69 7.70 -12.45 -43.11
C ASN A 69 6.41 -11.98 -42.40
N LYS A 70 6.40 -10.77 -41.80
CA LYS A 70 5.30 -9.76 -41.77
C LYS A 70 5.49 -8.70 -40.65
N PRO A 71 4.87 -7.51 -40.79
CA PRO A 71 5.50 -6.23 -40.44
C PRO A 71 5.57 -5.95 -38.95
N LYS A 72 6.65 -5.27 -38.54
CA LYS A 72 6.95 -4.84 -37.18
C LYS A 72 5.83 -3.93 -36.65
N VAL A 73 4.97 -4.47 -35.78
CA VAL A 73 4.13 -3.65 -34.91
C VAL A 73 5.02 -3.07 -33.82
N GLN A 74 5.38 -1.80 -33.97
CA GLN A 74 6.08 -1.03 -32.94
C GLN A 74 5.05 -0.63 -31.89
N CYS A 75 4.98 -1.39 -30.81
CA CYS A 75 4.24 -0.99 -29.61
C CYS A 75 5.19 -0.22 -28.68
N CYS A 76 4.67 0.87 -28.10
CA CYS A 76 5.33 1.84 -27.22
C CYS A 76 6.35 2.77 -27.91
N GLN A 77 5.84 3.85 -28.51
CA GLN A 77 6.56 5.12 -28.59
C GLN A 77 5.87 6.09 -27.61
N ASN A 78 6.51 6.33 -26.47
CA ASN A 78 6.22 7.48 -25.64
C ASN A 78 7.14 8.62 -26.12
N ILE A 79 6.52 9.68 -26.67
CA ILE A 79 7.07 11.03 -26.63
C ILE A 79 6.73 11.64 -25.26
#